data_AF-A0A944HY33-F1
#
_entry.id   AF-A0A944HY33-F1
#
_cell.length_a   1.000
_cell.length_b   1.000
_cell.length_c   1.000
_cell.angle_alpha   90.00
_cell.angle_beta   90.00
_cell.angle_gamma   90.00
#
_symmetry.space_group_name_H-M   'P 1'
#
loop_
_entity.id
_entity.type
_entity.pdbx_description
1 polymer ?
#
loop_
_entity_poly.entity_id
_entity_poly.type
_entity_poly.pdbx_seq_one_letter_code
_entity_poly.pdbx_strand_id
1 'polypeptide(L)'
;GTGAADERLTEAAGSAHDDFQTCVVSDDGRPAARFAMIGRPRLVALFDGLTGDRPPAPGWRAHGRIDANGALVRADCAGRATVFAMRTGPGRTHTRLDDPRRSFPAFVDAVGRRIGCAPLRAR
;
A
#
# COMPACT_ATOMS: atom_id res chain seq x y z
N GLY A 1 12.95 -7.90 -23.12
CA GLY A 1 13.16 -6.60 -23.78
C GLY A 1 13.47 -5.61 -22.70
N THR A 2 14.71 -5.17 -22.64
CA THR A 2 15.28 -4.29 -21.61
C THR A 2 14.75 -2.87 -21.81
N GLY A 3 13.89 -2.43 -20.89
CA GLY A 3 13.39 -1.06 -20.86
C GLY A 3 14.47 -0.13 -20.30
N ALA A 4 14.85 0.86 -21.09
CA ALA A 4 15.50 2.06 -20.58
C ALA A 4 14.50 2.83 -19.72
N ALA A 5 14.40 2.47 -18.45
CA ALA A 5 13.87 3.33 -17.42
C ALA A 5 14.89 3.31 -16.29
N ASP A 6 15.18 4.51 -15.78
CA ASP A 6 15.24 4.72 -14.35
C ASP A 6 16.59 4.57 -13.62
N GLU A 7 17.55 5.42 -13.96
CA GLU A 7 18.74 5.63 -13.11
C GLU A 7 18.46 6.60 -11.92
N ARG A 8 17.22 7.13 -11.78
CA ARG A 8 16.84 8.13 -10.77
C ARG A 8 15.90 7.63 -9.68
N LEU A 9 15.01 6.68 -9.98
CA LEU A 9 14.19 6.06 -8.95
C LEU A 9 14.94 4.91 -8.29
N THR A 10 14.88 4.91 -6.97
CA THR A 10 15.46 3.86 -6.15
C THR A 10 14.37 3.25 -5.28
N GLU A 11 14.34 1.91 -5.24
CA GLU A 11 13.40 1.15 -4.42
C GLU A 11 14.14 0.48 -3.27
N ALA A 12 13.61 0.61 -2.06
CA ALA A 12 14.12 -0.08 -0.87
C ALA A 12 12.96 -0.84 -0.21
N ALA A 13 13.01 -2.16 -0.24
CA ALA A 13 12.11 -3.02 0.51
C ALA A 13 12.73 -3.35 1.88
N GLY A 14 11.96 -3.15 2.95
CA GLY A 14 12.29 -3.68 4.27
C GLY A 14 12.01 -5.19 4.34
N SER A 15 12.26 -5.79 5.51
CA SER A 15 11.98 -7.21 5.77
C SER A 15 10.59 -7.59 5.27
N ALA A 16 10.52 -8.49 4.27
CA ALA A 16 9.29 -9.01 3.72
C ALA A 16 8.97 -10.33 4.42
N HIS A 17 8.25 -10.24 5.52
CA HIS A 17 7.66 -11.40 6.19
C HIS A 17 6.16 -11.43 5.88
N ASP A 18 5.52 -12.57 6.10
CA ASP A 18 4.08 -12.73 5.84
C ASP A 18 3.21 -11.76 6.66
N ASP A 19 3.76 -11.18 7.73
CA ASP A 19 3.07 -10.32 8.68
C ASP A 19 3.56 -8.86 8.69
N PHE A 20 4.61 -8.53 7.93
CA PHE A 20 5.13 -7.17 7.82
C PHE A 20 5.92 -6.99 6.53
N GLN A 21 5.64 -5.91 5.80
CA GLN A 21 6.45 -5.45 4.68
C GLN A 21 6.41 -3.93 4.59
N THR A 22 7.55 -3.33 4.27
CA THR A 22 7.62 -1.91 3.87
C THR A 22 8.33 -1.78 2.53
N CYS A 23 7.92 -0.83 1.71
CA CYS A 23 8.64 -0.43 0.50
C CYS A 23 8.71 1.09 0.45
N VAL A 24 9.87 1.62 0.12
CA VAL A 24 10.09 3.04 -0.13
C VAL A 24 10.56 3.21 -1.55
N VAL A 25 9.91 4.08 -2.30
CA VAL A 25 10.38 4.55 -3.60
C VAL A 25 10.84 5.99 -3.44
N SER A 26 12.05 6.27 -3.90
CA SER A 26 12.67 7.60 -3.85
C SER A 26 13.02 8.06 -5.25
N ASP A 27 12.94 9.36 -5.49
CA ASP A 27 13.40 10.05 -6.69
C ASP A 27 14.52 11.01 -6.29
N ASP A 28 15.71 10.83 -6.87
CA ASP A 28 16.90 11.64 -6.59
C ASP A 28 17.19 11.78 -5.06
N GLY A 29 17.13 10.64 -4.36
CA GLY A 29 17.33 10.55 -2.91
C GLY A 29 16.18 11.10 -2.05
N ARG A 30 15.11 11.64 -2.66
CA ARG A 30 13.94 12.15 -1.94
C ARG A 30 12.82 11.12 -1.94
N PRO A 31 12.22 10.78 -0.78
CA PRO A 31 11.14 9.81 -0.73
C PRO A 31 9.93 10.33 -1.52
N ALA A 32 9.49 9.55 -2.50
CA ALA A 32 8.35 9.86 -3.36
C ALA A 32 7.10 9.09 -2.92
N ALA A 33 7.25 7.82 -2.55
CA ALA A 33 6.17 7.01 -2.00
C ALA A 33 6.68 6.02 -0.95
N ARG A 34 5.87 5.75 0.06
CA ARG A 34 6.11 4.70 1.06
C ARG A 34 4.88 3.83 1.17
N PHE A 35 5.09 2.52 1.19
CA PHE A 35 4.05 1.51 1.30
C PHE A 35 4.33 0.63 2.50
N ALA A 36 3.27 0.17 3.17
CA ALA A 36 3.36 -0.78 4.26
C ALA A 36 2.23 -1.81 4.20
N MET A 37 2.54 -3.05 4.54
CA MET A 37 1.58 -4.09 4.90
C MET A 37 1.91 -4.57 6.31
N ILE A 38 0.88 -4.68 7.15
CA ILE A 38 1.01 -5.06 8.56
C ILE A 38 -0.07 -6.10 8.85
N GLY A 39 0.34 -7.34 9.11
CA GLY A 39 -0.51 -8.46 9.52
C GLY A 39 -0.31 -8.90 10.98
N ARG A 40 0.68 -8.35 11.69
CA ARG A 40 0.91 -8.64 13.11
C ARG A 40 -0.25 -8.14 13.97
N PRO A 41 -0.97 -9.00 14.72
CA PRO A 41 -2.18 -8.60 15.45
C PRO A 41 -1.99 -7.39 16.38
N ARG A 42 -0.89 -7.36 17.15
CA ARG A 42 -0.59 -6.25 18.06
C ARG A 42 -0.33 -4.92 17.35
N LEU A 43 0.22 -4.95 16.13
CA LEU A 43 0.46 -3.75 15.34
C LEU A 43 -0.80 -3.32 14.58
N VAL A 44 -1.58 -4.27 14.08
CA VAL A 44 -2.88 -4.01 13.44
C VAL A 44 -3.82 -3.29 14.40
N ALA A 45 -3.87 -3.68 15.67
CA ALA A 45 -4.70 -3.04 16.69
C ALA A 45 -4.40 -1.55 16.89
N LEU A 46 -3.18 -1.09 16.57
CA LEU A 46 -2.83 0.34 16.63
C LEU A 46 -3.57 1.19 15.59
N PHE A 47 -4.20 0.55 14.59
CA PHE A 47 -4.97 1.20 13.53
C PHE A 47 -6.47 1.10 13.74
N ASP A 48 -6.94 0.49 14.82
CA ASP A 48 -8.36 0.41 15.14
C ASP A 48 -8.93 1.83 15.30
N GLY A 49 -10.09 2.08 14.68
CA GLY A 49 -10.70 3.41 14.60
C GLY A 49 -10.06 4.37 13.58
N LEU A 50 -8.84 4.09 13.09
CA LEU A 50 -8.18 4.95 12.10
C LEU A 50 -8.64 4.68 10.67
N THR A 51 -9.04 3.46 10.32
CA THR A 51 -9.52 3.13 8.97
C THR A 51 -10.98 3.54 8.74
N GLY A 52 -11.72 3.80 9.82
CA GLY A 52 -13.18 3.93 9.77
C GLY A 52 -13.85 2.63 9.30
N ASP A 53 -15.17 2.69 9.13
CA ASP A 53 -16.01 1.52 8.86
C ASP A 53 -16.56 1.47 7.43
N ARG A 54 -16.13 2.39 6.56
CA ARG A 54 -16.60 2.47 5.17
C ARG A 54 -15.53 2.03 4.18
N PRO A 55 -15.92 1.44 3.03
CA PRO A 55 -14.99 1.18 1.95
C PRO A 55 -14.37 2.48 1.40
N PRO A 56 -13.09 2.46 0.97
CA PRO A 56 -12.41 3.65 0.43
C PRO A 56 -12.96 4.12 -0.92
N ALA A 57 -13.61 3.22 -1.68
CA ALA A 57 -14.29 3.48 -2.94
C ALA A 57 -15.29 2.35 -3.25
N PRO A 58 -16.24 2.54 -4.19
CA PRO A 58 -17.14 1.47 -4.63
C PRO A 58 -16.38 0.20 -5.06
N GLY A 59 -16.94 -0.97 -4.73
CA GLY A 59 -16.37 -2.27 -5.09
C GLY A 59 -15.22 -2.75 -4.20
N TRP A 60 -14.80 -1.99 -3.20
CA TRP A 60 -13.82 -2.44 -2.22
C TRP A 60 -14.45 -3.29 -1.11
N ARG A 61 -13.73 -4.33 -0.71
CA ARG A 61 -14.08 -5.21 0.44
C ARG A 61 -13.29 -4.87 1.70
N ALA A 62 -12.36 -3.92 1.61
CA ALA A 62 -11.62 -3.38 2.74
C ALA A 62 -12.32 -2.12 3.28
N HIS A 63 -12.07 -1.79 4.55
CA HIS A 63 -12.50 -0.52 5.15
C HIS A 63 -11.32 0.45 5.20
N GLY A 64 -11.53 1.74 4.92
CA GLY A 64 -10.43 2.67 4.84
C GLY A 64 -10.70 3.92 4.04
N ARG A 65 -9.62 4.61 3.69
CA ARG A 65 -9.64 5.81 2.85
C ARG A 65 -8.46 5.85 1.89
N ILE A 66 -8.66 6.57 0.80
CA ILE A 66 -7.62 6.99 -0.14
C ILE A 66 -7.81 8.49 -0.37
N ASP A 67 -6.78 9.29 -0.12
CA ASP A 67 -6.76 10.73 -0.30
C ASP A 67 -5.51 11.18 -1.09
N ALA A 68 -5.32 12.49 -1.24
CA ALA A 68 -4.21 13.04 -2.03
C ALA A 68 -2.82 12.77 -1.40
N ASN A 69 -2.77 12.54 -0.10
CA ASN A 69 -1.53 12.36 0.66
C ASN A 69 -1.20 10.89 0.92
N GLY A 70 -2.16 9.99 0.68
CA GLY A 70 -1.92 8.57 0.85
C GLY A 70 -3.19 7.73 0.95
N ALA A 71 -3.03 6.58 1.58
CA ALA A 71 -4.11 5.64 1.78
C ALA A 71 -3.89 4.83 3.06
N LEU A 72 -4.99 4.39 3.65
CA LEU A 72 -4.99 3.49 4.79
C LEU A 72 -6.24 2.62 4.70
N VAL A 73 -6.06 1.31 4.56
CA VAL A 73 -7.16 0.35 4.57
C VAL A 73 -6.85 -0.84 5.46
N ARG A 74 -7.90 -1.41 6.05
CA ARG A 74 -7.87 -2.67 6.76
C ARG A 74 -8.76 -3.67 6.04
N ALA A 75 -8.25 -4.87 5.85
CA ALA A 75 -8.94 -5.97 5.20
C ALA A 75 -8.78 -7.26 6.00
N ASP A 76 -9.68 -8.21 5.78
CA ASP A 76 -9.48 -9.60 6.19
C ASP A 76 -8.72 -10.35 5.10
N CYS A 77 -7.63 -11.00 5.51
CA CYS A 77 -6.78 -11.82 4.66
C CYS A 77 -6.63 -13.21 5.28
N ALA A 78 -7.40 -14.17 4.78
CA ALA A 78 -7.45 -15.54 5.28
C ALA A 78 -7.77 -15.61 6.79
N GLY A 79 -8.75 -14.84 7.25
CA GLY A 79 -9.17 -14.78 8.66
C GLY A 79 -8.28 -13.93 9.56
N ARG A 80 -7.34 -13.16 8.97
CA ARG A 80 -6.42 -12.29 9.69
C ARG A 80 -6.60 -10.85 9.24
N ALA A 81 -6.87 -9.98 10.21
CA ALA A 81 -6.89 -8.55 9.96
C ALA A 81 -5.51 -8.08 9.47
N THR A 82 -5.49 -7.37 8.34
CA THR A 82 -4.26 -6.85 7.71
C THR A 82 -4.47 -5.40 7.33
N VAL A 83 -3.52 -4.55 7.69
CA VAL A 83 -3.50 -3.13 7.33
C VAL A 83 -2.57 -2.92 6.15
N PHE A 84 -3.05 -2.16 5.16
CA PHE A 84 -2.25 -1.65 4.06
C PHE A 84 -2.23 -0.13 4.14
N ALA A 85 -1.05 0.46 4.01
CA ALA A 85 -0.88 1.90 4.07
C ALA A 85 0.01 2.39 2.93
N MET A 86 -0.26 3.62 2.48
CA MET A 86 0.61 4.37 1.60
C MET A 86 0.70 5.81 2.07
N ARG A 87 1.88 6.42 1.89
CA ARG A 87 2.07 7.87 2.01
C ARG A 87 2.90 8.39 0.85
N THR A 88 2.43 9.46 0.21
CA THR A 88 3.26 10.20 -0.76
C THR A 88 4.25 11.09 0.00
N GLY A 89 5.42 11.26 -0.57
CA GLY A 89 6.46 12.14 -0.05
C GLY A 89 6.64 13.38 -0.94
N PRO A 90 7.66 14.20 -0.65
CA PRO A 90 7.95 15.40 -1.44
C PRO A 90 8.67 15.12 -2.76
N GLY A 91 9.21 13.90 -2.96
CA GLY A 91 9.68 13.46 -4.27
C GLY A 91 8.52 13.35 -5.26
N ARG A 92 8.75 13.72 -6.52
CA ARG A 92 7.76 13.66 -7.59
C ARG A 92 8.33 12.86 -8.73
N THR A 93 7.86 11.62 -8.85
CA THR A 93 8.32 10.71 -9.89
C THR A 93 7.77 11.10 -11.27
N HIS A 94 6.74 11.94 -11.32
CA HIS A 94 5.94 12.24 -12.51
C HIS A 94 5.31 11.00 -13.14
N THR A 95 5.10 9.96 -12.33
CA THR A 95 4.44 8.70 -12.71
C THR A 95 3.15 8.50 -11.90
N ARG A 96 2.50 7.35 -12.11
CA ARG A 96 1.35 6.90 -11.29
C ARG A 96 1.66 6.78 -9.79
N LEU A 97 2.93 6.73 -9.38
CA LEU A 97 3.34 6.67 -7.98
C LEU A 97 2.98 7.94 -7.20
N ASP A 98 2.82 9.07 -7.91
CA ASP A 98 2.47 10.35 -7.30
C ASP A 98 0.97 10.45 -6.96
N ASP A 99 0.15 9.51 -7.45
CA ASP A 99 -1.30 9.44 -7.20
C ASP A 99 -1.66 8.19 -6.38
N PRO A 100 -2.02 8.33 -5.09
CA PRO A 100 -2.47 7.21 -4.26
C PRO A 100 -3.66 6.45 -4.83
N ARG A 101 -4.56 7.09 -5.58
CA ARG A 101 -5.72 6.41 -6.19
C ARG A 101 -5.32 5.45 -7.30
N ARG A 102 -4.11 5.60 -7.87
CA ARG A 102 -3.58 4.73 -8.93
C ARG A 102 -2.57 3.73 -8.41
N SER A 103 -1.67 4.14 -7.54
CA SER A 103 -0.56 3.29 -7.06
C SER A 103 -0.94 2.38 -5.90
N PHE A 104 -1.75 2.87 -4.94
CA PHE A 104 -2.15 2.07 -3.78
C PHE A 104 -2.95 0.81 -4.14
N PRO A 105 -3.95 0.84 -5.05
CA PRO A 105 -4.68 -0.37 -5.41
C PRO A 105 -3.79 -1.45 -6.02
N ALA A 106 -2.79 -1.06 -6.82
CA ALA A 106 -1.83 -2.00 -7.40
C ALA A 106 -0.95 -2.65 -6.32
N PHE A 107 -0.50 -1.87 -5.32
CA PHE A 107 0.22 -2.40 -4.16
C PHE A 107 -0.60 -3.41 -3.36
N VAL A 108 -1.85 -3.05 -3.03
CA VAL A 108 -2.76 -3.92 -2.27
C VAL A 108 -3.03 -5.23 -3.02
N ASP A 109 -3.27 -5.19 -4.32
CA ASP A 109 -3.52 -6.39 -5.12
C ASP A 109 -2.28 -7.31 -5.21
N ALA A 110 -1.09 -6.72 -5.33
CA ALA A 110 0.16 -7.47 -5.43
C ALA A 110 0.50 -8.16 -4.10
N VAL A 111 0.48 -7.41 -2.99
CA VAL A 111 0.80 -7.97 -1.66
C VAL A 111 -0.31 -8.88 -1.18
N GLY A 112 -1.57 -8.50 -1.37
CA GLY A 112 -2.72 -9.27 -0.94
C GLY A 112 -2.76 -10.66 -1.56
N ARG A 113 -2.49 -10.77 -2.87
CA ARG A 113 -2.40 -12.07 -3.56
C ARG A 113 -1.31 -12.95 -2.98
N ARG A 114 -0.15 -12.37 -2.65
CA ARG A 114 0.98 -13.11 -2.09
C ARG A 114 0.67 -13.70 -0.71
N ILE A 115 -0.04 -12.95 0.14
CA ILE A 115 -0.38 -13.39 1.51
C ILE A 115 -1.71 -14.13 1.62
N GLY A 116 -2.36 -14.44 0.48
CA GLY A 116 -3.60 -15.21 0.42
C GLY A 116 -4.88 -14.43 0.72
N CYS A 117 -4.88 -13.10 0.57
CA CYS A 117 -6.12 -12.33 0.61
C CYS A 117 -7.00 -12.69 -0.58
N ALA A 118 -8.30 -12.83 -0.34
CA ALA A 118 -9.28 -12.76 -1.42
C ALA A 118 -9.20 -11.38 -2.12
N PRO A 119 -9.59 -11.25 -3.40
CA PRO A 119 -9.58 -9.95 -4.08
C PRO A 119 -10.27 -8.87 -3.25
N LEU A 120 -9.54 -7.79 -2.97
CA LEU A 120 -10.02 -6.69 -2.11
C LEU A 120 -10.81 -5.65 -2.89
N ARG A 121 -10.88 -5.79 -4.21
CA ARG A 121 -11.56 -4.89 -5.14
C ARG A 121 -12.25 -5.73 -6.20
N ALA A 122 -13.45 -5.34 -6.60
CA ALA A 122 -14.05 -5.82 -7.83
C ALA A 122 -13.12 -5.47 -9.02
N ARG A 123 -12.94 -6.44 -9.93
CA ARG A 123 -12.23 -6.21 -11.19
C ARG A 123 -13.08 -5.40 -12.16
#